data_AF-A0AAJ0TIE0-F1
#
_entry.id   AF-A0AAJ0TIE0-F1
#
_cell.length_a   1.000
_cell.length_b   1.000
_cell.length_c   1.000
_cell.angle_alpha   90.00
_cell.angle_beta   90.00
_cell.angle_gamma   90.00
#
_symmetry.space_group_name_H-M   'P 1'
#
loop_
_entity.id
_entity.type
_entity.pdbx_description
1 polymer ?
#
loop_
_entity_poly.entity_id
_entity_poly.type
_entity_poly.pdbx_seq_one_letter_code
_entity_poly.pdbx_strand_id
1 'polypeptide(L)' 'MQNRTRVIGVRFQPKQANLLAEVCDSRGEDVSDFVRRSVLTELAKLSYFGVSEKKALGVVGVKDNSE' A
#
# COMPACT_ATOMS: atom_id res chain seq x y z
N MET A 1 -5.81 12.85 -22.61
CA MET A 1 -5.00 11.99 -21.73
C MET A 1 -5.93 10.94 -21.12
N GLN A 2 -5.72 9.65 -21.37
CA GLN A 2 -6.56 8.63 -20.72
C GLN A 2 -6.20 8.58 -19.23
N ASN A 3 -7.18 8.85 -18.37
CA ASN A 3 -7.02 8.75 -16.93
C ASN A 3 -6.90 7.26 -16.55
N ARG A 4 -5.68 6.78 -16.23
CA ARG A 4 -5.39 5.35 -15.97
C ARG A 4 -5.74 4.91 -14.54
N THR A 5 -6.38 5.75 -13.74
CA THR A 5 -6.71 5.45 -12.33
C THR A 5 -8.10 4.84 -12.21
N ARG A 6 -8.24 3.80 -11.38
CA ARG A 6 -9.54 3.26 -10.93
C ARG A 6 -9.71 3.47 -9.43
N VAL A 7 -10.91 3.87 -9.02
CA VAL A 7 -11.27 4.04 -7.59
C VAL A 7 -11.76 2.70 -7.03
N ILE A 8 -11.22 2.30 -5.89
CA ILE A 8 -11.67 1.13 -5.12
C ILE A 8 -12.23 1.65 -3.79
N GLY A 9 -13.51 1.38 -3.53
CA GLY A 9 -14.18 1.76 -2.28
C GLY A 9 -14.29 0.59 -1.31
N VAL A 10 -13.97 0.83 -0.03
CA VAL A 10 -14.06 -0.17 1.05
C VAL A 10 -14.71 0.45 2.29
N ARG A 11 -15.44 -0.37 3.05
CA ARG A 11 -16.10 0.07 4.28
C ARG A 11 -15.21 -0.17 5.49
N PHE A 12 -15.10 0.84 6.35
CA PHE A 12 -14.44 0.77 7.64
C PHE A 12 -15.43 1.07 8.76
N GLN A 13 -15.18 0.52 9.95
CA GLN A 13 -15.88 0.98 11.15
C GLN A 13 -15.48 2.44 11.43
N PRO A 14 -16.38 3.29 11.97
CA PRO A 14 -16.08 4.70 12.23
C PRO A 14 -14.80 4.89 13.06
N LYS A 15 -14.60 4.05 14.09
CA LYS A 15 -13.39 4.08 14.92
C LYS A 15 -12.10 3.82 14.13
N GLN A 16 -12.13 2.92 13.15
CA GLN A 16 -10.98 2.61 12.31
C GLN A 16 -10.69 3.73 11.32
N ALA A 17 -11.74 4.32 10.72
CA ALA A 17 -11.60 5.45 9.81
C ALA A 17 -11.02 6.68 10.52
N ASN A 18 -11.47 6.95 11.75
CA ASN A 18 -10.94 8.04 12.56
C ASN A 18 -9.47 7.81 12.94
N LEU A 19 -9.12 6.59 13.37
CA LEU A 19 -7.73 6.24 13.67
C LEU A 19 -6.84 6.37 12.43
N LEU A 20 -7.32 5.93 11.26
CA LEU A 20 -6.59 6.08 10.01
C LEU A 20 -6.32 7.55 9.69
N ALA A 21 -7.32 8.42 9.84
CA ALA A 21 -7.18 9.85 9.61
C ALA A 21 -6.15 10.49 10.58
N GLU A 22 -6.22 10.17 11.87
CA GLU A 22 -5.29 10.68 12.89
C GLU A 22 -3.83 10.24 12.62
N VAL A 23 -3.64 8.97 12.24
CA VAL A 23 -2.32 8.47 11.86
C VAL A 23 -1.78 9.15 10.61
N CYS A 24 -2.64 9.43 9.63
CA CYS A 24 -2.24 10.13 8.40
C CYS A 24 -1.87 11.59 8.69
N ASP A 25 -2.67 12.28 9.50
CA ASP A 25 -2.43 13.67 9.90
C ASP A 25 -1.13 13.83 10.68
N SER A 26 -0.88 12.97 11.68
CA SER A 26 0.37 12.97 12.46
C SER A 26 1.63 12.71 11.62
N ARG A 27 1.48 12.09 10.44
CA ARG A 27 2.57 11.81 9.49
C ARG A 27 2.70 12.85 8.39
N GLY A 28 1.73 13.76 8.25
CA GLY A 28 1.62 14.65 7.09
C GLY A 28 1.45 13.90 5.76
N GLU A 29 0.80 12.74 5.78
CA GLU A 29 0.54 11.88 4.61
C GLU A 29 -0.98 11.90 4.28
N ASP A 30 -1.37 11.91 3.00
CA ASP A 30 -2.79 11.78 2.62
C ASP A 30 -3.27 10.34 2.85
N VAL A 31 -4.54 10.17 3.21
CA VAL A 31 -5.16 8.85 3.43
C VAL A 31 -5.03 7.97 2.19
N SER A 32 -5.21 8.54 0.99
CA SER A 32 -5.10 7.78 -0.26
C SER A 32 -3.68 7.29 -0.50
N ASP A 33 -2.67 8.10 -0.15
CA ASP A 33 -1.26 7.75 -0.31
C ASP A 33 -0.86 6.67 0.70
N PHE A 34 -1.26 6.82 1.96
CA PHE A 34 -1.06 5.82 3.00
C PHE A 34 -1.68 4.47 2.61
N VAL A 35 -2.95 4.47 2.18
CA VAL A 35 -3.66 3.24 1.80
C VAL A 35 -3.03 2.63 0.56
N ARG A 36 -2.71 3.42 -0.47
CA ARG A 36 -2.06 2.92 -1.69
C ARG A 36 -0.73 2.27 -1.36
N ARG A 37 0.13 2.94 -0.61
CA ARG A 37 1.43 2.41 -0.18
C ARG A 37 1.26 1.13 0.64
N SER A 38 0.31 1.10 1.57
CA SER A 38 0.04 -0.07 2.41
C SER A 38 -0.42 -1.27 1.60
N VAL A 39 -1.36 -1.08 0.66
CA VAL A 39 -1.86 -2.14 -0.23
C VAL A 39 -0.74 -2.66 -1.14
N LEU A 40 0.03 -1.76 -1.77
CA LEU A 40 1.16 -2.16 -2.61
C LEU A 40 2.20 -2.95 -1.81
N THR A 41 2.51 -2.51 -0.59
CA THR A 41 3.44 -3.23 0.29
C THR A 41 2.93 -4.64 0.59
N GLU A 42 1.63 -4.81 0.85
CA GLU A 42 1.05 -6.11 1.13
C GLU A 42 1.08 -7.03 -0.11
N LEU A 43 0.72 -6.51 -1.28
CA LEU A 43 0.83 -7.25 -2.55
C LEU A 43 2.28 -7.66 -2.86
N ALA A 44 3.24 -6.80 -2.56
CA ALA A 44 4.66 -7.08 -2.72
C ALA A 44 5.11 -8.25 -1.82
N LYS A 45 4.67 -8.26 -0.56
CA LYS A 45 4.95 -9.36 0.40
C LYS A 45 4.34 -10.67 -0.07
N LEU A 46 3.16 -10.62 -0.67
CA LEU A 46 2.49 -11.77 -1.28
C LEU A 46 3.08 -12.16 -2.64
N SER A 47 4.20 -11.56 -3.05
CA SER A 47 4.93 -11.85 -4.30
C SER A 47 4.18 -11.59 -5.60
N TYR A 48 3.20 -10.68 -5.59
CA TYR A 48 2.50 -10.25 -6.82
C TYR A 48 3.29 -9.23 -7.65
N PHE A 49 4.44 -8.75 -7.17
CA PHE A 49 5.30 -7.80 -7.87
C PHE A 49 6.67 -8.37 -8.21
N GLY A 50 7.29 -7.81 -9.25
CA GLY A 50 8.65 -8.16 -9.64
C GLY A 50 9.70 -7.73 -8.61
N VAL A 51 10.92 -8.24 -8.75
CA VAL A 51 12.03 -7.99 -7.81
C VAL A 51 12.33 -6.50 -7.64
N SER A 52 12.33 -5.74 -8.73
CA SER A 52 12.58 -4.29 -8.71
C SER A 52 11.52 -3.50 -7.94
N GLU A 53 10.25 -3.89 -8.07
CA GLU A 53 9.11 -3.25 -7.40
C GLU A 53 9.09 -3.60 -5.90
N LYS A 54 9.36 -4.86 -5.56
CA LYS A 54 9.57 -5.30 -4.17
C LYS A 54 10.71 -4.52 -3.50
N LYS A 55 11.80 -4.25 -4.22
CA LYS A 55 12.93 -3.42 -3.77
C LYS A 55 12.55 -1.96 -3.52
N ALA A 56 11.80 -1.36 -4.43
CA ALA A 56 11.30 0.00 -4.26
C ALA A 56 10.38 0.14 -3.03
N LEU A 57 9.64 -0.92 -2.68
CA LEU A 57 8.74 -0.96 -1.52
C LEU A 57 9.45 -1.40 -0.22
N GLY A 58 10.77 -1.65 -0.24
CA GLY A 58 11.53 -2.04 0.96
C GLY A 58 11.23 -3.45 1.47
N VAL A 59 10.64 -4.33 0.65
CA VAL A 59 10.21 -5.69 1.04
C VAL A 59 11.34 -6.73 0.90
N VAL A 60 12.56 -6.29 0.57
CA VAL A 60 13.70 -7.18 0.28
C VAL A 60 14.26 -7.76 1.56
N GLY A 61 13.69 -8.90 1.97
CA GLY A 61 14.21 -9.81 2.97
C GLY A 61 14.00 -11.29 2.63
N VAL A 62 13.39 -11.63 1.49
CA VAL A 62 13.12 -13.02 1.12
C VAL A 62 14.01 -13.40 -0.05
N LYS A 63 14.91 -14.36 0.20
CA LYS A 63 15.66 -15.09 -0.81
C LYS A 63 14.66 -15.66 -1.81
N ASP A 64 14.66 -15.15 -3.04
CA ASP A 64 13.95 -15.79 -4.15
C ASP A 64 14.61 -17.16 -4.37
N ASN A 65 14.03 -18.20 -3.78
CA ASN A 65 14.26 -19.58 -4.18
C ASN A 65 13.42 -19.82 -5.42
N SER A 66 13.90 -19.32 -6.56
CA SER A 66 13.50 -19.82 -7.87
C SER A 66 14.51 -20.91 -8.25
N GLU A 67 14.15 -22.17 -7.95
CA GLU A 67 14.59 -23.37 -8.69
C GLU A 67 13.47 -23.79 -9.64
#